data_AF-A0A921FGQ1-F1
#
_entry.id   AF-A0A921FGQ1-F1
#
_cell.length_a   1.000
_cell.length_b   1.000
_cell.length_c   1.000
_cell.angle_alpha   90.00
_cell.angle_beta   90.00
_cell.angle_gamma   90.00
#
_symmetry.space_group_name_H-M   'P 1'
#
loop_
_entity.id
_entity.type
_entity.pdbx_description
1 polymer ?
#
loop_
_entity_poly.entity_id
_entity_poly.type
_entity_poly.pdbx_seq_one_letter_code
_entity_poly.pdbx_strand_id
1 'polypeptide(L)'
;MGALLELVKEAPPEDRKAVAEYLKPYLITEKKKPVVEHWVNIEKLRPDTPGKKAKAWIQLYILDAYPETRKWSTNPHPGKGRAIQVNLPVARKWIEEHIDVIDWNKPLP
;
A
#
# COMPACT_ATOMS: atom_id res chain seq x y z
N MET A 1 2.67 9.54 -23.21
CA MET A 1 3.06 8.18 -23.66
C MET A 1 4.33 8.36 -24.49
N GLY A 2 5.39 7.60 -24.18
CA GLY A 2 6.76 7.96 -24.52
C GLY A 2 7.20 7.63 -25.95
N ALA A 3 8.10 8.45 -26.48
CA ALA A 3 8.68 8.39 -27.83
C ALA A 3 9.21 7.00 -28.26
N LEU A 4 9.57 6.13 -27.31
CA LEU A 4 10.00 4.75 -27.58
C LEU A 4 8.90 3.87 -28.21
N LEU A 5 7.64 4.12 -27.86
CA LEU A 5 6.48 3.37 -28.40
C LEU A 5 6.15 3.77 -29.84
N GLU A 6 6.44 5.02 -30.22
CA GLU A 6 6.24 5.52 -31.58
C GLU A 6 7.32 4.99 -32.53
N LEU A 7 8.58 4.94 -32.08
CA LEU A 7 9.69 4.39 -32.88
C LEU A 7 9.51 2.90 -33.21
N VAL A 8 9.00 2.09 -32.27
CA VAL A 8 8.71 0.66 -32.50
C VAL A 8 7.54 0.45 -33.46
N LYS A 9 6.61 1.41 -33.57
CA LYS A 9 5.47 1.35 -34.50
C LYS A 9 5.86 1.70 -35.93
N GLU A 10 6.92 2.47 -36.15
CA GLU A 10 7.42 2.81 -37.49
C GLU A 10 8.43 1.80 -38.05
N ALA A 11 9.03 0.96 -37.20
CA ALA A 11 9.99 -0.06 -37.64
C ALA A 11 9.32 -1.19 -38.47
N PRO A 12 10.04 -1.80 -39.43
CA PRO A 12 9.59 -2.98 -40.18
C PRO A 12 9.20 -4.15 -39.27
N PRO A 13 8.29 -5.06 -39.69
CA PRO A 13 7.78 -6.14 -38.84
C PRO A 13 8.86 -7.10 -38.31
N GLU A 14 9.94 -7.31 -39.08
CA GLU A 14 11.06 -8.17 -38.71
C GLU A 14 11.87 -7.57 -37.55
N ASP A 15 12.14 -6.27 -37.60
CA ASP A 15 12.89 -5.54 -36.57
C ASP A 15 12.11 -5.43 -35.26
N ARG A 16 10.77 -5.36 -35.32
CA ARG A 16 9.93 -5.36 -34.11
C ARG A 16 10.13 -6.62 -33.28
N LYS A 17 10.35 -7.76 -33.93
CA LYS A 17 10.55 -9.05 -33.25
C LYS A 17 11.91 -9.08 -32.55
N ALA A 18 12.96 -8.62 -33.23
CA ALA A 18 14.31 -8.52 -32.67
C ALA A 18 14.38 -7.52 -31.49
N VAL A 19 13.74 -6.36 -31.63
CA VAL A 19 13.63 -5.35 -30.56
C VAL A 19 12.83 -5.90 -29.38
N ALA A 20 11.74 -6.61 -29.61
CA ALA A 20 10.98 -7.26 -28.54
C ALA A 20 11.81 -8.31 -27.80
N GLU A 21 12.60 -9.14 -28.50
CA GLU A 21 13.50 -10.11 -27.87
C GLU A 21 14.61 -9.44 -27.05
N TYR A 22 15.19 -8.36 -27.56
CA TYR A 22 16.21 -7.59 -26.86
C TYR A 22 15.67 -6.91 -25.60
N LEU A 23 14.41 -6.46 -25.64
CA LEU A 23 13.76 -5.81 -24.50
C LEU A 23 13.19 -6.79 -23.46
N LYS A 24 12.97 -8.08 -23.78
CA LYS A 24 12.46 -9.11 -22.85
C LYS A 24 13.14 -9.09 -21.46
N PRO A 25 14.48 -9.08 -21.33
CA PRO A 25 15.12 -9.05 -20.01
C PRO A 25 14.97 -7.72 -19.26
N TYR A 26 14.68 -6.63 -19.97
CA TYR A 26 14.49 -5.29 -19.39
C TYR A 26 13.01 -4.96 -19.12
N LEU A 27 12.09 -5.74 -19.69
CA LEU A 27 10.66 -5.73 -19.39
C LEU A 27 10.39 -6.45 -18.07
N ILE A 28 11.12 -6.10 -17.02
CA ILE A 28 10.75 -6.39 -15.64
C ILE A 28 9.56 -5.47 -15.34
N THR A 29 8.40 -5.84 -15.86
CA THR A 29 7.16 -5.40 -15.26
C THR A 29 7.12 -6.11 -13.93
N GLU A 30 7.52 -5.44 -12.87
CA GLU A 30 7.14 -5.86 -11.53
C GLU A 30 5.62 -6.00 -11.58
N LYS A 31 5.14 -7.23 -11.79
CA LYS A 31 3.73 -7.56 -11.66
C LYS A 31 3.43 -7.17 -10.22
N LYS A 32 2.88 -5.97 -10.01
CA LYS A 32 2.30 -5.53 -8.75
C LYS A 32 1.51 -6.73 -8.27
N LYS A 33 2.03 -7.43 -7.27
CA LYS A 33 1.34 -8.59 -6.69
C LYS A 33 -0.08 -8.10 -6.41
N PRO A 34 -1.12 -8.83 -6.83
CA PRO A 34 -2.48 -8.41 -6.55
C PRO A 34 -2.56 -8.12 -5.06
N VAL A 35 -2.92 -6.88 -4.73
CA VAL A 35 -3.10 -6.48 -3.33
C VAL A 35 -4.17 -7.42 -2.80
N VAL A 36 -3.80 -8.34 -1.92
CA VAL A 36 -4.75 -9.30 -1.35
C VAL A 36 -5.75 -8.46 -0.57
N GLU A 37 -6.95 -8.31 -1.08
CA GLU A 37 -8.01 -7.54 -0.45
C GLU A 37 -8.50 -8.32 0.78
N HIS A 38 -7.89 -8.04 1.92
CA HIS A 38 -8.28 -8.64 3.20
C HIS A 38 -8.68 -7.55 4.20
N TRP A 39 -9.89 -7.04 4.00
CA TRP A 39 -10.49 -6.01 4.84
C TRP A 39 -11.04 -6.60 6.12
N VAL A 40 -10.46 -6.18 7.25
CA VAL A 40 -10.81 -6.66 8.60
C VAL A 40 -11.02 -5.49 9.54
N ASN A 41 -11.60 -5.74 10.71
CA ASN A 41 -11.72 -4.74 11.76
C ASN A 41 -10.32 -4.33 12.27
N ILE A 42 -10.13 -3.05 12.58
CA ILE A 42 -8.89 -2.49 13.15
C ILE A 42 -8.37 -3.26 14.37
N GLU A 43 -9.23 -3.93 15.15
CA GLU A 43 -8.81 -4.79 16.26
C GLU A 43 -7.83 -5.89 15.82
N LYS A 44 -7.95 -6.38 14.58
CA LYS A 44 -7.05 -7.40 14.02
C LYS A 44 -5.65 -6.86 13.67
N LEU A 45 -5.49 -5.54 13.55
CA LEU A 45 -4.20 -4.89 13.28
C LEU A 45 -3.37 -4.69 14.55
N ARG A 46 -4.01 -4.68 15.73
CA ARG A 46 -3.33 -4.42 17.01
C ARG A 46 -2.12 -5.34 17.24
N PRO A 47 -2.19 -6.66 17.01
CA PRO A 47 -1.05 -7.55 17.23
C PRO A 47 0.16 -7.23 16.33
N ASP A 48 -0.07 -6.61 15.18
CA ASP A 48 0.96 -6.23 14.22
C ASP A 48 1.63 -4.88 14.57
N THR A 49 1.11 -4.15 15.55
CA THR A 49 1.75 -2.94 16.06
C THR A 49 2.72 -3.25 17.19
N PRO A 50 3.88 -2.55 17.26
CA PRO A 50 4.78 -2.62 18.41
C PRO A 50 4.05 -2.41 19.73
N GLY A 51 4.19 -3.34 20.67
CA GLY A 51 3.54 -3.27 21.98
C GLY A 51 2.01 -3.43 21.97
N LYS A 52 1.43 -3.98 20.89
CA LYS A 52 -0.01 -4.31 20.78
C LYS A 52 -0.92 -3.12 21.10
N LYS A 53 -0.72 -2.00 20.39
CA LYS A 53 -1.39 -0.74 20.67
C LYS A 53 -2.91 -0.86 20.68
N ALA A 54 -3.53 -0.04 21.51
CA ALA A 54 -4.98 0.02 21.60
C ALA A 54 -5.56 0.60 20.30
N LYS A 55 -6.81 0.22 19.98
CA LYS A 55 -7.52 0.75 18.81
C LYS A 55 -7.54 2.28 18.77
N ALA A 56 -7.85 2.93 19.90
CA ALA A 56 -7.89 4.39 19.99
C ALA A 56 -6.53 5.03 19.67
N TRP A 57 -5.43 4.38 20.06
CA TRP A 57 -4.08 4.83 19.78
C TRP A 57 -3.77 4.76 18.29
N ILE A 58 -4.09 3.64 17.65
CA ILE A 58 -3.92 3.44 16.20
C ILE A 58 -4.78 4.45 15.44
N GLN A 59 -6.02 4.68 15.87
CA GLN A 59 -6.89 5.67 15.26
C GLN A 59 -6.26 7.08 15.29
N LEU A 60 -5.80 7.53 16.46
CA LEU A 60 -5.28 8.89 16.63
C LEU A 60 -3.88 9.09 16.02
N TYR A 61 -2.96 8.15 16.25
CA TYR A 61 -1.55 8.34 15.90
C TYR A 61 -1.12 7.66 14.60
N ILE A 62 -2.00 6.85 14.00
CA ILE A 62 -1.78 6.29 12.67
C ILE A 62 -2.81 6.84 11.69
N LEU A 63 -4.11 6.59 11.91
CA LEU A 63 -5.13 6.89 10.90
C LEU A 63 -5.52 8.37 10.79
N ASP A 64 -5.42 9.13 11.88
CA ASP A 64 -5.63 10.59 11.88
C ASP A 64 -4.35 11.34 11.50
N ALA A 65 -3.21 10.90 12.02
CA ALA A 65 -1.91 11.56 11.78
C ALA A 65 -1.39 11.39 10.35
N TYR A 66 -1.71 10.28 9.67
CA TYR A 66 -1.21 9.95 8.34
C TYR A 66 -2.36 9.78 7.34
N PRO A 67 -2.75 10.81 6.57
CA PRO A 67 -3.87 10.75 5.64
C PRO A 67 -3.71 9.71 4.51
N GLU A 68 -2.47 9.35 4.14
CA GLU A 68 -2.18 8.32 3.14
C GLU A 68 -2.69 6.93 3.52
N THR A 69 -2.93 6.69 4.81
CA THR A 69 -3.49 5.44 5.34
C THR A 69 -4.89 5.14 4.79
N ARG A 70 -5.60 6.16 4.28
CA ARG A 70 -6.90 6.03 3.58
C ARG A 70 -6.88 5.08 2.38
N LYS A 71 -5.70 4.82 1.81
CA LYS A 71 -5.54 3.83 0.73
C LYS A 71 -5.83 2.40 1.19
N TRP A 72 -5.67 2.13 2.49
CA TRP A 72 -5.84 0.81 3.09
C TRP A 72 -6.71 0.82 4.34
N SER A 73 -7.23 1.96 4.77
CA SER A 73 -8.15 2.09 5.90
C SER A 73 -9.44 2.79 5.49
N THR A 74 -10.53 2.50 6.21
CA THR A 74 -11.73 3.34 6.16
C THR A 74 -11.54 4.61 7.00
N ASN A 75 -12.60 5.42 7.11
CA ASN A 75 -12.60 6.63 7.93
C ASN A 75 -12.24 6.31 9.40
N PRO A 76 -11.39 7.09 10.10
CA PRO A 76 -11.00 6.85 11.49
C PRO A 76 -12.14 7.18 12.45
N HIS A 77 -12.99 8.13 12.06
CA HIS A 77 -14.16 8.58 12.81
C HIS A 77 -15.44 8.16 12.07
N PRO A 78 -15.70 6.85 11.95
CA PRO A 78 -16.91 6.39 11.30
C PRO A 78 -18.11 6.83 12.16
N GLY A 79 -19.21 7.23 11.50
CA GLY A 79 -20.44 7.62 12.20
C GLY A 79 -20.99 6.50 13.10
N LYS A 80 -21.94 6.84 13.97
CA LYS A 80 -22.53 5.93 14.96
C LYS A 80 -22.88 4.56 14.36
N GLY A 81 -22.39 3.49 14.97
CA GLY A 81 -22.66 2.11 14.56
C GLY A 81 -21.76 1.54 13.46
N ARG A 82 -20.80 2.31 12.93
CA ARG A 82 -19.84 1.83 11.92
C ARG A 82 -18.48 1.54 12.55
N ALA A 83 -17.80 0.50 12.07
CA ALA A 83 -16.47 0.11 12.51
C ALA A 83 -15.39 0.58 11.55
N ILE A 84 -14.19 0.81 12.07
CA ILE A 84 -12.99 1.06 11.25
C ILE A 84 -12.52 -0.27 10.68
N GLN A 85 -12.33 -0.31 9.36
CA GLN A 85 -11.80 -1.46 8.65
C GLN A 85 -10.47 -1.11 8.00
N VAL A 86 -9.58 -2.10 7.92
CA VAL A 86 -8.25 -1.97 7.34
C VAL A 86 -7.96 -3.18 6.46
N ASN A 87 -7.27 -2.96 5.35
CA ASN A 87 -6.67 -4.02 4.55
C ASN A 87 -5.39 -4.49 5.27
N LEU A 88 -5.46 -5.64 5.94
CA LEU A 88 -4.43 -6.08 6.89
C LEU A 88 -3.04 -6.26 6.26
N PRO A 89 -2.89 -6.95 5.10
CA PRO A 89 -1.59 -7.04 4.43
C PRO A 89 -0.94 -5.69 4.12
N VAL A 90 -1.74 -4.72 3.63
CA VAL A 90 -1.21 -3.40 3.25
C VAL A 90 -0.89 -2.58 4.50
N ALA A 91 -1.76 -2.63 5.51
CA ALA A 91 -1.55 -1.96 6.78
C ALA A 91 -0.29 -2.45 7.50
N ARG A 92 -0.07 -3.77 7.54
CA ARG A 92 1.13 -4.37 8.14
C ARG A 92 2.40 -3.87 7.46
N LYS A 93 2.46 -3.93 6.13
CA LYS A 93 3.62 -3.45 5.36
C LYS A 93 3.89 -1.97 5.60
N TRP A 94 2.83 -1.16 5.64
CA TRP A 94 2.95 0.26 5.93
C TRP A 94 3.52 0.52 7.34
N ILE A 95 3.05 -0.23 8.36
CA ILE A 95 3.57 -0.14 9.73
C ILE A 95 5.05 -0.52 9.78
N GLU A 96 5.44 -1.60 9.13
CA GLU A 96 6.84 -2.04 9.05
C GLU A 96 7.73 -0.96 8.41
N GLU A 97 7.27 -0.32 7.35
CA GLU A 97 7.99 0.76 6.65
C GLU A 97 8.08 2.07 7.47
N HIS A 98 7.19 2.29 8.43
CA HIS A 98 7.11 3.52 9.23
C HIS A 98 7.45 3.30 10.71
N ILE A 99 7.99 2.13 11.05
CA ILE A 99 8.24 1.72 12.44
C ILE A 99 9.20 2.68 13.16
N ASP A 100 10.20 3.21 12.46
CA ASP A 100 11.22 4.09 13.03
C ASP A 100 10.75 5.56 13.12
N VAL A 101 9.73 5.95 12.35
CA VAL A 101 9.24 7.33 12.27
C VAL A 101 8.16 7.58 13.32
N ILE A 102 7.39 6.55 13.67
CA ILE A 102 6.30 6.64 14.62
C ILE A 102 6.84 6.55 16.05
N ASP A 103 6.54 7.55 16.88
CA ASP A 103 6.76 7.43 18.33
C ASP A 103 5.71 6.51 18.95
N TRP A 104 6.04 5.22 19.03
CA TRP A 104 5.17 4.20 19.62
C TRP A 104 4.92 4.39 21.11
N ASN A 105 5.75 5.15 21.84
CA ASN A 105 5.60 5.31 23.29
C ASN A 105 4.73 6.51 23.68
N LYS A 106 4.19 7.23 22.70
CA LYS A 106 3.30 8.37 22.93
C LYS A 106 2.06 7.97 23.74
N PRO A 107 1.75 8.65 24.86
CA PRO A 107 0.54 8.35 25.63
C PRO A 107 -0.72 8.82 24.88
N LEU A 108 -1.86 8.18 25.14
CA LEU A 108 -3.16 8.74 24.73
C LEU A 108 -3.40 10.06 25.50
N PRO A 109 -4.00 11.07 24.86
CA PRO A 109 -4.38 12.31 25.51
C PRO A 109 -5.55 12.11 26.49
#